data_AF-A0A059WZ46-F1
#
_entry.id   AF-A0A059WZ46-F1
#
_cell.length_a   1.000
_cell.length_b   1.000
_cell.length_c   1.000
_cell.angle_alpha   90.00
_cell.angle_beta   90.00
_cell.angle_gamma   90.00
#
_symmetry.space_group_name_H-M   'P 1'
#
loop_
_entity.id
_entity.type
_entity.pdbx_description
1 polymer ?
#
loop_
_entity_poly.entity_id
_entity_poly.type
_entity_poly.pdbx_seq_one_letter_code
_entity_poly.pdbx_strand_id
1 'polypeptide(L)'
;MYEFAVTPAVTQLRRAGVIITEVTPGSLGEELELAPNDRIVKVNGRTVRDYLDFRFQTAGETELTLQVKKINGETWDLELDREEGEDFGLMFEQIVPRQCANECIFCFCKGNPDDARPSLF
;
A
#
# COMPACT_ATOMS: atom_id res chain seq x y z
N MET A 1 19.76 19.39 -14.56
CA MET A 1 18.50 19.05 -13.85
C MET A 1 17.52 18.64 -14.92
N TYR A 2 17.00 17.42 -14.87
CA TYR A 2 15.92 17.01 -15.77
C TYR A 2 14.65 17.71 -15.31
N GLU A 3 14.07 18.55 -16.16
CA GLU A 3 12.69 18.99 -15.97
C GLU A 3 11.81 17.77 -16.18
N PHE A 4 11.05 17.39 -15.15
CA PHE A 4 10.01 16.39 -15.33
C PHE A 4 8.95 17.00 -16.24
N ALA A 5 8.57 16.30 -17.30
CA ALA A 5 7.55 16.74 -18.26
C ALA A 5 6.18 16.99 -17.60
N VAL A 6 5.99 16.55 -16.35
CA VAL A 6 4.80 16.72 -15.51
C VAL A 6 5.22 16.90 -14.06
N THR A 7 4.53 17.77 -13.33
CA THR A 7 4.70 17.90 -11.87
C THR A 7 4.41 16.54 -11.22
N PRO A 8 5.38 15.93 -10.51
CA PRO A 8 5.16 14.63 -9.90
C PRO A 8 4.02 14.70 -8.89
N ALA A 9 3.03 13.81 -9.02
CA ALA A 9 1.96 13.67 -8.03
C ALA A 9 2.49 13.34 -6.62
N VAL A 10 3.69 12.75 -6.52
CA VAL A 10 4.38 12.44 -5.26
C VAL A 10 5.87 12.73 -5.41
N THR A 11 6.41 13.60 -4.56
CA THR A 11 7.84 13.96 -4.51
C THR A 11 8.61 13.25 -3.39
N GLN A 12 7.91 12.58 -2.47
CA GLN A 12 8.52 11.89 -1.35
C GLN A 12 8.84 10.43 -1.70
N LEU A 13 10.06 9.98 -1.34
CA LEU A 13 10.40 8.56 -1.33
C LEU A 13 9.45 7.83 -0.36
N ARG A 14 8.59 6.96 -0.89
CA ARG A 14 7.80 6.06 -0.06
C ARG A 14 8.76 5.14 0.70
N ARG A 15 8.72 5.20 2.04
CA ARG A 15 9.42 4.23 2.89
C ARG A 15 8.80 2.86 2.63
N ALA A 16 9.62 1.82 2.56
CA ALA A 16 9.11 0.45 2.38
C ALA A 16 8.16 0.06 3.52
N GLY A 17 7.11 -0.67 3.17
CA GLY A 17 6.01 -1.08 4.05
C GLY A 17 4.71 -0.34 3.76
N VAL A 18 3.62 -0.81 4.36
CA VAL A 18 2.31 -0.16 4.31
C VAL A 18 1.93 0.29 5.72
N ILE A 19 1.40 1.51 5.83
CA ILE A 19 0.99 2.09 7.12
C ILE A 19 -0.48 1.76 7.39
N ILE A 20 -0.74 1.22 8.59
CA ILE A 20 -2.09 1.02 9.11
C ILE A 20 -2.66 2.38 9.50
N THR A 21 -3.82 2.74 8.96
CA THR A 21 -4.50 4.00 9.30
C THR A 21 -5.55 3.80 10.37
N GLU A 22 -6.22 2.66 10.38
CA GLU A 22 -7.28 2.31 11.34
C GLU A 22 -7.30 0.80 11.58
N VAL A 23 -7.75 0.41 12.77
CA VAL A 23 -7.96 -0.98 13.18
C VAL A 23 -9.39 -1.10 13.68
N THR A 24 -10.12 -2.10 13.18
CA THR A 24 -11.52 -2.32 13.53
C THR A 24 -11.60 -2.99 14.91
N PRO A 25 -12.44 -2.51 15.85
CA PRO A 25 -12.60 -3.17 17.15
C PRO A 25 -13.14 -4.61 17.01
N GLY A 26 -12.61 -5.53 17.82
CA GLY A 26 -12.92 -6.95 17.78
C GLY A 26 -12.41 -7.67 16.53
N SER A 27 -11.48 -7.07 15.78
CA SER A 27 -10.85 -7.71 14.62
C SER A 27 -9.55 -8.40 14.98
N LEU A 28 -9.11 -9.31 14.12
CA LEU A 28 -7.81 -9.97 14.21
C LEU A 28 -6.66 -8.96 14.35
N GLY A 29 -6.75 -7.78 13.71
CA GLY A 29 -5.75 -6.73 13.86
C GLY A 29 -5.66 -6.17 15.28
N GLU A 30 -6.79 -6.05 15.99
CA GLU A 30 -6.81 -5.63 17.40
C GLU A 30 -6.27 -6.73 18.31
N GLU A 31 -6.63 -8.00 18.05
CA GLU A 31 -6.12 -9.16 18.80
C GLU A 31 -4.59 -9.31 18.69
N LEU A 32 -4.03 -8.96 17.52
CA LEU A 32 -2.59 -8.90 17.28
C LEU A 32 -1.90 -7.63 17.83
N GLU A 33 -2.63 -6.83 18.59
CA GLU A 33 -2.18 -5.55 19.17
C GLU A 33 -1.63 -4.57 18.12
N LEU A 34 -2.11 -4.65 16.88
CA LEU A 34 -1.78 -3.69 15.84
C LEU A 34 -2.51 -2.38 16.12
N ALA A 35 -1.85 -1.27 15.80
CA ALA A 35 -2.38 0.06 16.04
C ALA A 35 -2.19 0.97 14.82
N PRO A 36 -3.00 2.03 14.69
CA PRO A 36 -2.74 3.09 13.73
C PRO A 36 -1.30 3.60 13.82
N ASN A 37 -0.69 3.83 12.66
CA ASN A 37 0.71 4.22 12.43
C ASN A 37 1.76 3.11 12.56
N ASP A 38 1.37 1.89 12.94
CA ASP A 38 2.23 0.75 12.74
C ASP A 38 2.46 0.50 11.24
N ARG A 39 3.64 -0.01 10.90
CA ARG A 39 4.01 -0.28 9.51
C ARG A 39 4.32 -1.76 9.30
N ILE A 40 3.51 -2.42 8.48
CA ILE A 40 3.79 -3.78 8.03
C ILE A 40 4.84 -3.71 6.93
N VAL A 41 6.00 -4.36 7.15
CA VAL A 41 7.14 -4.31 6.23
C VAL A 41 7.38 -5.64 5.51
N LYS A 42 6.93 -6.76 6.08
CA LYS A 42 6.98 -8.08 5.43
C LYS A 42 5.78 -8.96 5.77
N VAL A 43 5.46 -9.86 4.84
CA VAL A 43 4.53 -10.99 5.02
C VAL A 43 5.24 -12.26 4.57
N ASN A 44 5.34 -13.29 5.41
CA ASN A 44 6.02 -14.55 5.11
C ASN A 44 7.44 -14.34 4.56
N GLY A 45 8.18 -13.40 5.16
CA GLY A 45 9.54 -13.01 4.75
C GLY A 45 9.64 -12.18 3.47
N ARG A 46 8.54 -11.99 2.72
CA ARG A 46 8.48 -11.18 1.49
C ARG A 46 8.23 -9.71 1.82
N THR A 47 8.88 -8.80 1.11
CA THR A 47 8.77 -7.36 1.37
C THR A 47 7.42 -6.81 0.92
N VAL A 48 6.81 -5.96 1.74
CA VAL A 48 5.60 -5.19 1.41
C VAL A 48 6.02 -3.76 1.06
N ARG A 49 5.56 -3.23 -0.08
CA ARG A 49 5.82 -1.83 -0.49
C ARG A 49 4.61 -0.93 -0.32
N ASP A 50 3.41 -1.50 -0.40
CA ASP A 50 2.14 -0.81 -0.29
C ASP A 50 1.01 -1.81 0.04
N TYR A 51 -0.23 -1.29 0.09
CA TYR A 51 -1.42 -2.08 0.37
C TYR A 51 -1.68 -3.20 -0.65
N LEU A 52 -1.31 -3.03 -1.94
CA LEU A 52 -1.52 -4.07 -2.95
C LEU A 52 -0.61 -5.26 -2.68
N ASP A 53 0.65 -5.00 -2.35
CA ASP A 53 1.58 -6.05 -1.95
C ASP A 53 1.06 -6.81 -0.73
N PHE A 54 0.56 -6.10 0.30
CA PHE A 54 -0.01 -6.74 1.49
C PHE A 54 -1.21 -7.63 1.13
N ARG A 55 -2.16 -7.12 0.34
CA ARG A 55 -3.32 -7.90 -0.10
C ARG A 55 -2.92 -9.11 -0.95
N PHE A 56 -1.97 -8.93 -1.86
CA PHE A 56 -1.50 -10.03 -2.72
C PHE A 56 -0.80 -11.12 -1.91
N GLN A 57 0.05 -10.73 -0.95
CA GLN A 57 0.84 -11.67 -0.14
C GLN A 57 0.01 -12.36 0.94
N THR A 58 -1.11 -11.77 1.35
CA THR A 58 -2.02 -12.39 2.32
C THR A 58 -3.19 -13.13 1.67
N ALA A 59 -3.47 -12.91 0.37
CA ALA A 59 -4.63 -13.54 -0.28
C ALA A 59 -4.51 -15.07 -0.30
N GLY A 60 -5.48 -15.75 0.33
CA GLY A 60 -5.55 -17.22 0.39
C GLY A 60 -4.60 -17.87 1.40
N GLU A 61 -3.81 -17.09 2.14
CA GLU A 61 -2.94 -17.60 3.20
C GLU A 61 -3.71 -17.64 4.53
N THR A 62 -3.64 -18.79 5.21
CA THR A 62 -4.22 -19.01 6.54
C THR A 62 -3.18 -18.95 7.66
N GLU A 63 -1.92 -19.29 7.37
CA GLU A 63 -0.79 -19.23 8.30
C GLU A 63 0.18 -18.13 7.85
N LEU A 64 0.47 -17.17 8.72
CA LEU A 64 1.18 -15.95 8.33
C LEU A 64 2.18 -15.50 9.38
N THR A 65 3.33 -15.00 8.91
CA THR A 65 4.29 -14.24 9.71
C THR A 65 4.34 -12.80 9.21
N LEU A 66 3.90 -11.85 10.03
CA LEU A 66 3.96 -10.42 9.75
C LEU A 66 5.16 -9.79 10.45
N GLN A 67 5.99 -9.07 9.70
CA GLN A 67 7.01 -8.21 10.31
C GLN A 67 6.48 -6.78 10.37
N VAL A 68 6.37 -6.23 11.56
CA VAL A 68 5.73 -4.94 11.84
C VAL A 68 6.70 -4.02 12.56
N LYS A 69 6.84 -2.79 12.05
CA LYS A 69 7.53 -1.70 12.76
C LYS A 69 6.51 -0.90 13.55
N LYS A 70 6.63 -0.96 14.87
CA LYS A 70 5.78 -0.23 15.80
C LYS A 70 6.16 1.26 15.82
N ILE A 71 5.23 2.11 16.22
CA ILE A 71 5.48 3.56 16.34
C ILE A 71 6.60 3.90 17.34
N ASN A 72 6.80 3.06 18.37
CA ASN A 72 7.87 3.20 19.36
C ASN A 72 9.27 2.88 18.81
N GLY A 73 9.38 2.40 17.56
CA GLY A 73 10.63 2.03 16.90
C GLY A 73 10.99 0.55 16.99
N GLU A 74 10.24 -0.24 17.75
CA GLU A 74 10.44 -1.69 17.82
C GLU A 74 10.03 -2.38 16.52
N THR A 75 10.63 -3.54 16.28
CA THR A 75 10.22 -4.43 15.18
C THR A 75 9.71 -5.71 15.81
N TRP A 76 8.46 -6.05 15.52
CA TRP A 76 7.79 -7.26 15.98
C TRP A 76 7.65 -8.22 14.81
N ASP A 77 7.89 -9.51 15.06
CA ASP A 77 7.54 -10.60 14.15
C ASP A 77 6.33 -11.32 14.79
N LEU A 78 5.18 -11.23 14.13
CA LEU A 78 3.90 -11.76 14.60
C LEU A 78 3.54 -12.99 13.78
N GLU A 79 3.42 -14.13 14.45
CA GLU A 79 2.90 -15.37 13.86
C GLU A 79 1.42 -15.47 14.20
N LEU A 80 0.60 -15.77 13.18
CA LEU A 80 -0.84 -15.91 13.34
C LEU A 80 -1.42 -16.96 12.41
N ASP A 81 -2.55 -17.50 12.83
CA ASP A 81 -3.43 -18.34 12.03
C ASP A 81 -4.80 -17.66 11.91
N ARG A 82 -5.48 -17.85 10.80
CA ARG A 82 -6.83 -17.30 10.55
C ARG A 82 -7.66 -18.22 9.66
N GLU A 83 -8.98 -18.04 9.67
CA GLU A 83 -9.85 -18.76 8.75
C GLU A 83 -9.68 -18.27 7.30
N GLU A 84 -10.01 -19.14 6.33
CA GLU A 84 -9.96 -18.77 4.92
C GLU A 84 -10.94 -17.62 4.64
N GLY A 85 -10.41 -16.49 4.20
CA GLY A 85 -11.21 -15.30 3.90
C GLY A 85 -11.54 -14.42 5.09
N GLU A 86 -11.07 -14.75 6.29
CA GLU A 86 -11.17 -13.87 7.46
C GLU A 86 -10.39 -12.57 7.25
N ASP A 87 -11.04 -11.43 7.50
CA ASP A 87 -10.42 -10.12 7.30
C ASP A 87 -9.62 -9.69 8.54
N PHE A 88 -8.49 -9.02 8.33
CA PHE A 88 -7.67 -8.52 9.44
C PHE A 88 -8.31 -7.34 10.18
N GLY A 89 -9.31 -6.68 9.60
CA GLY A 89 -9.89 -5.45 10.13
C GLY A 89 -8.95 -4.25 10.04
N LEU A 90 -8.01 -4.25 9.09
CA LEU A 90 -7.00 -3.20 8.92
C LEU A 90 -7.36 -2.28 7.74
N MET A 91 -7.34 -0.97 7.99
CA MET A 91 -7.37 0.05 6.95
C MET A 91 -5.96 0.56 6.69
N PHE A 92 -5.68 0.94 5.45
CA PHE A 92 -4.36 1.39 5.01
C PHE A 92 -4.42 2.71 4.26
N GLU A 93 -3.25 3.34 4.15
CA GLU A 93 -3.09 4.57 3.38
C GLU A 93 -3.48 4.41 1.91
N GLN A 94 -4.02 5.48 1.31
CA GLN A 94 -4.43 5.48 -0.08
C GLN A 94 -3.24 5.28 -1.02
N ILE A 95 -3.44 4.41 -2.02
CA ILE A 95 -2.48 4.26 -3.10
C ILE A 95 -2.60 5.49 -3.99
N VAL A 96 -1.49 6.19 -4.20
CA VAL A 96 -1.42 7.25 -5.20
C VAL A 96 -0.87 6.61 -6.46
N PRO A 97 -1.66 6.51 -7.54
CA PRO A 97 -1.18 5.97 -8.80
C PRO A 97 0.07 6.73 -9.25
N ARG A 98 1.06 6.00 -9.75
CA ARG A 98 2.23 6.64 -10.34
C ARG A 98 1.78 7.40 -11.58
N GLN A 99 2.26 8.63 -11.70
CA GLN A 99 2.06 9.38 -12.93
C GLN A 99 2.96 8.81 -14.03
N CYS A 100 2.41 8.68 -15.24
CA CYS A 100 3.19 8.27 -16.40
C CYS A 100 4.31 9.31 -16.63
N ALA A 101 5.56 8.87 -16.59
CA ALA A 101 6.74 9.71 -16.81
C ALA A 101 7.29 9.61 -18.24
N ASN A 102 6.57 8.94 -19.15
CA ASN A 102 7.01 8.74 -20.52
C ASN A 102 6.57 9.89 -21.41
N GLU A 103 7.45 10.33 -22.31
CA GLU A 103 7.15 11.31 -23.36
C GLU A 103 6.82 10.62 -24.69
N CYS A 104 5.84 9.71 -24.67
CA CYS A 104 5.42 9.01 -25.87
C CYS A 104 4.75 9.96 -26.86
N ILE A 105 5.05 9.81 -28.16
CA ILE A 105 4.35 10.52 -29.25
C ILE A 105 2.83 10.22 -29.30
N PHE A 106 2.39 9.11 -28.69
CA PHE A 106 1.00 8.67 -28.56
C PHE A 106 0.47 8.77 -27.12
N CYS A 107 0.84 9.81 -26.38
CA CYS A 107 0.48 9.95 -24.97
C CYS A 107 -1.02 10.17 -24.75
N PHE A 108 -1.74 9.19 -24.19
CA PHE A 108 -3.17 9.34 -23.82
C PHE A 108 -3.43 10.26 -22.63
N CYS A 109 -2.39 10.71 -21.91
CA CYS A 109 -2.53 11.70 -20.84
C CYS A 109 -2.41 13.15 -21.34
N LYS A 110 -1.79 13.39 -22.51
CA LYS A 110 -1.48 14.74 -23.03
C LYS A 110 -1.93 14.98 -24.47
N GLY A 111 -2.04 13.92 -25.26
CA GLY A 111 -2.35 13.96 -26.69
C GLY A 111 -3.82 13.72 -26.99
N ASN A 112 -4.71 13.86 -26.02
CA ASN A 112 -6.14 13.82 -26.29
C ASN A 112 -6.55 15.10 -27.04
N PRO A 113 -7.39 15.00 -28.09
CA PRO A 113 -7.89 16.18 -28.79
C PRO A 113 -8.84 16.97 -27.87
N ASP A 114 -8.97 18.28 -28.13
CA ASP A 114 -9.75 19.19 -27.28
C ASP A 114 -11.24 18.83 -27.18
N ASP A 115 -11.76 18.03 -28.12
CA ASP A 115 -13.13 17.55 -28.17
C ASP A 115 -13.32 16.16 -27.52
N ALA A 116 -12.28 15.62 -26.87
CA ALA A 116 -12.38 14.36 -26.15
C ALA A 116 -13.35 14.46 -24.96
N ARG A 117 -13.95 13.32 -24.59
CA ARG A 117 -14.87 13.26 -23.44
C ARG A 117 -14.16 13.73 -22.16
N PRO A 118 -14.83 14.46 -21.25
CA PRO A 118 -14.19 15.03 -20.06
C PRO A 118 -13.49 14.02 -19.14
N SER A 119 -13.92 12.75 -19.12
CA SER A 119 -13.31 11.70 -18.28
C SER A 119 -11.93 11.23 -18.74
N LEU A 120 -11.37 11.80 -19.82
CA LEU A 120 -10.03 11.52 -20.33
C LEU A 120 -9.00 12.60 -19.96
N PHE A 121 -9.38 13.62 -19.18
CA PHE A 121 -8.51 14.69 -18.70
C PHE A 121 -8.38 14.68 -17.18
#